data_AF-A0AAV5SWW0-F1
#
_entry.id   AF-A0AAV5SWW0-F1
#
_cell.length_a   1.000
_cell.length_b   1.000
_cell.length_c   1.000
_cell.angle_alpha   90.00
_cell.angle_beta   90.00
_cell.angle_gamma   90.00
#
_symmetry.space_group_name_H-M   'P 1'
#
loop_
_entity.id
_entity.type
_entity.pdbx_description
1 polymer ?
#
loop_
_entity_poly.entity_id
_entity_poly.type
_entity_poly.pdbx_seq_one_letter_code
_entity_poly.pdbx_strand_id
1 'polypeptide(L)'
;EVYNLLKGFAVEHLNLKVKDNAILKEVMSDSFFLVLTRACKTLRLWECPNVSSEAHHQVYKDMLSGSSKLQSLWIGDIDATKTVATLSLMGITYVGSYR
;
A
#
# COMPACT_ATOMS: atom_id res chain seq x y z
N GLU A 1 -17.21 4.79 7.84
CA GLU A 1 -17.98 5.44 6.75
C GLU A 1 -17.18 5.73 5.48
N VAL A 2 -15.90 6.14 5.53
CA VAL A 2 -15.08 6.45 4.34
C VAL A 2 -15.00 5.31 3.31
N TYR A 3 -15.00 4.05 3.77
CA TYR A 3 -15.00 2.84 2.92
C TYR A 3 -16.14 2.76 1.90
N ASN A 4 -17.30 3.35 2.18
CA ASN A 4 -18.46 3.29 1.28
C ASN A 4 -18.39 4.34 0.17
N LEU A 5 -17.59 5.41 0.34
CA LEU A 5 -17.46 6.46 -0.67
C LEU A 5 -16.74 5.97 -1.92
N LEU A 6 -15.79 5.03 -1.80
CA LEU A 6 -15.00 4.55 -2.94
C LEU A 6 -15.69 3.43 -3.73
N LYS A 7 -16.69 2.75 -3.16
CA LYS A 7 -17.39 1.66 -3.85
C LYS A 7 -18.26 2.12 -5.02
N GLY A 8 -18.68 3.38 -5.03
CA GLY A 8 -19.53 3.96 -6.08
C GLY A 8 -18.77 4.45 -7.32
N PHE A 9 -17.43 4.50 -7.26
CA PHE A 9 -16.62 5.06 -8.33
C PHE A 9 -15.68 4.00 -8.91
N ALA A 10 -15.63 3.93 -10.25
CA ALA A 10 -14.55 3.22 -10.94
C ALA A 10 -13.30 4.11 -10.92
N VAL A 11 -12.61 4.15 -9.77
CA VAL A 11 -11.44 5.00 -9.59
C VAL A 11 -10.28 4.41 -10.41
N GLU A 12 -9.80 5.11 -11.43
CA GLU A 12 -8.62 4.64 -12.17
C GLU A 12 -7.34 5.01 -11.43
N HIS A 13 -7.24 6.25 -10.95
CA HIS A 13 -6.07 6.79 -10.29
C HIS A 13 -6.47 7.43 -8.96
N LEU A 14 -5.78 7.05 -7.88
CA LEU A 14 -5.95 7.63 -6.55
C LEU A 14 -4.61 8.14 -6.03
N ASN A 15 -4.57 9.41 -5.64
CA ASN A 15 -3.42 10.03 -4.98
C ASN A 15 -3.87 10.54 -3.61
N LEU A 16 -3.34 9.94 -2.54
CA LEU A 16 -3.74 10.23 -1.17
C LEU A 16 -2.57 10.80 -0.39
N LYS A 17 -2.74 12.05 0.07
CA LYS A 17 -1.85 12.71 1.03
C LYS A 17 -2.68 13.13 2.23
N VAL A 18 -2.35 12.57 3.39
CA VAL A 18 -2.96 12.98 4.66
C VAL A 18 -1.98 13.95 5.32
N LYS A 19 -2.44 15.15 5.65
CA LYS A 19 -1.58 16.21 6.22
C LYS A 19 -1.27 15.98 7.70
N ASP A 20 -2.18 15.32 8.41
CA ASP A 20 -2.08 15.07 9.83
C ASP A 20 -1.60 13.64 10.11
N ASN A 21 -0.45 13.53 10.76
CA ASN A 21 0.18 12.25 11.05
C ASN A 21 -0.60 11.38 12.04
N ALA A 22 -1.35 11.99 12.96
CA ALA A 22 -2.19 11.25 13.90
C ALA A 22 -3.37 10.62 13.16
N ILE A 23 -4.04 11.41 12.31
CA ILE A 23 -5.13 10.91 11.46
C ILE A 23 -4.62 9.83 10.49
N LEU A 24 -3.44 10.03 9.89
CA LEU A 24 -2.85 9.05 8.99
C LEU A 24 -2.62 7.71 9.71
N LYS A 25 -2.06 7.74 10.93
CA LYS A 25 -1.83 6.53 11.72
C LYS A 25 -3.14 5.83 12.09
N GLU A 26 -4.18 6.59 12.38
CA GLU A 26 -5.49 6.04 12.72
C GLU A 26 -6.18 5.39 11.51
N VAL A 27 -6.14 6.05 10.35
CA VAL A 27 -6.89 5.63 9.15
C VAL A 27 -6.13 4.60 8.33
N MET A 28 -4.80 4.69 8.25
CA MET A 28 -3.96 3.83 7.39
C MET A 28 -3.66 2.47 8.03
N SER A 29 -4.71 1.69 8.26
CA SER A 29 -4.62 0.27 8.62
C SER A 29 -4.36 -0.62 7.41
N ASP A 30 -3.90 -1.86 7.64
CA ASP A 30 -3.79 -2.89 6.60
C ASP A 30 -5.10 -3.08 5.83
N SER A 31 -6.23 -3.11 6.54
CA SER A 31 -7.54 -3.30 5.93
C SER A 31 -7.92 -2.15 4.99
N PHE A 32 -7.66 -0.90 5.40
CA PHE A 32 -7.89 0.26 4.57
C PHE A 32 -6.99 0.26 3.34
N PHE A 33 -5.70 0.01 3.55
CA PHE A 33 -4.72 -0.10 2.48
C PHE A 33 -5.12 -1.13 1.43
N LEU A 34 -5.53 -2.33 1.84
CA LEU A 34 -6.00 -3.39 0.93
C LEU A 34 -7.29 -3.03 0.18
N VAL A 35 -8.16 -2.22 0.78
CA VAL A 35 -9.35 -1.70 0.08
C VAL A 35 -8.94 -0.71 -1.00
N LEU A 36 -8.04 0.22 -0.69
CA LEU A 36 -7.55 1.21 -1.66
C LEU A 36 -6.90 0.54 -2.87
N THR A 37 -6.06 -0.48 -2.63
CA THR A 37 -5.34 -1.19 -3.67
C THR A 37 -6.27 -1.99 -4.58
N ARG A 38 -7.42 -2.44 -4.09
CA ARG A 38 -8.43 -3.14 -4.91
C ARG A 38 -9.38 -2.18 -5.65
N ALA A 39 -9.52 -0.96 -5.15
CA ALA A 39 -10.45 0.03 -5.69
C ALA A 39 -9.92 0.76 -6.93
N CYS A 40 -8.61 0.75 -7.19
CA CYS A 40 -8.01 1.52 -8.27
C CYS A 40 -6.94 0.80 -9.10
N LYS A 41 -6.63 1.33 -10.28
CA LYS A 41 -5.54 0.84 -11.15
C LYS A 41 -4.19 1.42 -10.76
N THR A 42 -4.16 2.66 -10.28
CA THR A 42 -2.96 3.32 -9.79
C THR A 42 -3.21 3.92 -8.42
N LEU A 43 -2.37 3.57 -7.46
CA LEU A 43 -2.40 4.12 -6.12
C LEU A 43 -1.10 4.85 -5.80
N ARG A 44 -1.21 6.11 -5.40
CA ARG A 44 -0.09 6.91 -4.89
C ARG A 44 -0.36 7.30 -3.44
N LEU A 45 0.45 6.78 -2.53
CA LEU A 45 0.42 7.12 -1.11
C LEU A 45 1.70 7.88 -0.76
N TRP A 46 1.57 9.02 -0.10
CA TRP A 46 2.76 9.75 0.35
C TRP A 46 3.43 9.06 1.54
N GLU A 47 2.64 8.47 2.42
CA GLU A 47 3.10 7.84 3.66
C GLU A 47 2.18 6.66 4.01
N CYS A 48 2.74 5.57 4.54
CA CYS A 48 1.95 4.42 5.04
C CYS A 48 2.51 3.82 6.34
N PRO A 49 2.58 4.58 7.44
CA PRO A 49 3.37 4.22 8.61
C PRO A 49 2.93 2.90 9.27
N ASN A 50 1.64 2.55 9.19
CA ASN A 50 1.06 1.43 9.92
C ASN A 50 0.75 0.21 9.05
N VAL A 51 1.12 0.24 7.76
CA VAL A 51 0.92 -0.92 6.88
C VAL A 51 1.99 -1.97 7.16
N SER A 52 1.58 -3.22 7.33
CA SER A 52 2.46 -4.36 7.58
C SER A 52 3.15 -4.85 6.30
N SER A 53 4.26 -5.56 6.45
CA SER A 53 4.95 -6.18 5.32
C SER A 53 4.11 -7.28 4.67
N GLU A 54 3.26 -7.95 5.45
CA GLU A 54 2.28 -8.93 5.01
C GLU A 54 1.20 -8.31 4.13
N ALA A 55 0.70 -7.12 4.49
CA ALA A 55 -0.26 -6.40 3.65
C ALA A 55 0.35 -5.98 2.31
N HIS A 56 1.60 -5.48 2.30
CA HIS A 56 2.31 -5.23 1.04
C HIS A 56 2.49 -6.50 0.20
N HIS A 57 2.86 -7.61 0.83
CA HIS A 57 3.01 -8.89 0.16
C HIS A 57 1.68 -9.41 -0.39
N GLN A 58 0.56 -9.21 0.33
CA GLN A 58 -0.76 -9.56 -0.18
C GLN A 58 -1.12 -8.75 -1.43
N VAL A 59 -0.83 -7.45 -1.46
CA VAL A 59 -1.04 -6.63 -2.67
C VAL A 59 -0.21 -7.17 -3.84
N TYR A 60 1.04 -7.53 -3.62
CA TYR A 60 1.89 -8.14 -4.64
C TYR A 60 1.30 -9.43 -5.21
N LYS A 61 0.84 -10.34 -4.34
CA LYS A 61 0.14 -11.57 -4.77
C LYS A 61 -1.15 -11.27 -5.53
N ASP A 62 -1.91 -10.28 -5.08
CA ASP A 62 -3.16 -9.87 -5.74
C ASP A 62 -2.89 -9.30 -7.14
N MET A 63 -1.80 -8.54 -7.31
CA MET A 63 -1.34 -8.03 -8.62
C MET A 63 -0.86 -9.17 -9.53
N LEU A 64 -0.06 -10.10 -9.01
CA LEU A 64 0.44 -11.24 -9.78
C LEU A 64 -0.66 -12.19 -10.25
N SER A 65 -1.63 -12.46 -9.38
CA SER A 65 -2.75 -13.38 -9.69
C SER A 65 -3.82 -12.74 -10.57
N GLY A 66 -3.77 -11.42 -10.80
CA GLY A 66 -4.82 -10.68 -11.49
C GLY A 66 -6.11 -10.53 -10.68
N SER A 67 -6.09 -10.85 -9.38
CA SER A 67 -7.24 -10.67 -8.49
C SER A 67 -7.47 -9.21 -8.10
N SER A 68 -6.48 -8.35 -8.34
CA SER A 68 -6.60 -6.89 -8.26
C SER A 68 -6.52 -6.22 -9.63
N LYS A 69 -7.21 -5.08 -9.76
CA LYS A 69 -7.09 -4.18 -10.93
C LYS A 69 -5.85 -3.29 -10.83
N LEU A 70 -5.14 -3.31 -9.71
CA LEU A 70 -3.96 -2.49 -9.47
C LEU A 70 -2.83 -2.87 -10.42
N GLN A 71 -2.34 -1.88 -11.14
CA GLN A 71 -1.22 -1.99 -12.07
C GLN A 71 0.02 -1.27 -11.51
N SER A 72 -0.18 -0.25 -10.67
CA SER A 72 0.92 0.54 -10.13
C SER A 72 0.61 0.99 -8.69
N LEU A 73 1.59 0.77 -7.81
CA LEU A 73 1.61 1.24 -6.44
C LEU A 73 2.87 2.07 -6.23
N TRP A 74 2.69 3.28 -5.71
CA TRP A 74 3.78 4.12 -5.25
C TRP A 74 3.54 4.52 -3.80
N ILE A 75 4.58 4.35 -2.98
CA ILE A 75 4.60 4.72 -1.57
C ILE A 75 5.84 5.60 -1.36
N GLY A 76 5.63 6.82 -0.87
CA GLY A 76 6.69 7.81 -0.71
C GLY A 76 7.62 7.50 0.47
N ASP A 77 7.05 7.45 1.67
CA ASP A 77 7.77 7.20 2.92
C ASP A 77 7.38 5.82 3.48
N ILE A 78 8.23 4.84 3.20
CA ILE A 78 8.14 3.48 3.73
C ILE A 78 9.37 3.20 4.59
N ASP A 79 9.12 2.67 5.78
CA ASP A 79 10.18 2.25 6.69
C ASP A 79 11.11 1.22 6.01
N ALA A 80 12.43 1.40 6.19
CA ALA A 80 13.43 0.56 5.54
C ALA A 80 13.35 -0.89 6.02
N THR A 81 13.11 -1.13 7.32
CA THR A 81 12.94 -2.47 7.86
C THR A 81 11.71 -3.15 7.28
N LYS A 82 10.60 -2.43 7.16
CA LYS A 82 9.39 -2.93 6.48
C LYS A 82 9.63 -3.26 5.01
N THR A 83 10.40 -2.44 4.32
CA THR A 83 10.77 -2.66 2.91
C THR A 83 11.57 -3.96 2.76
N VAL A 84 12.59 -4.15 3.59
CA VAL A 84 13.40 -5.39 3.58
C VAL A 84 12.55 -6.61 3.90
N ALA A 85 11.65 -6.53 4.89
CA ALA A 85 10.74 -7.61 5.23
C ALA A 85 9.77 -7.93 4.07
N THR A 86 9.22 -6.92 3.40
CA THR A 86 8.38 -7.11 2.20
C THR A 86 9.15 -7.78 1.06
N LEU A 87 10.37 -7.33 0.75
CA LEU A 87 11.22 -7.96 -0.26
C LEU A 87 11.54 -9.41 0.09
N SER A 88 11.83 -9.69 1.37
CA SER A 88 12.07 -11.05 1.85
C SER A 88 10.85 -11.97 1.61
N LEU A 89 9.64 -11.46 1.86
CA LEU A 89 8.39 -12.19 1.58
C LEU A 89 8.18 -12.46 0.08
N MET A 90 8.72 -11.60 -0.80
CA MET A 90 8.71 -11.79 -2.25
C MET A 90 9.82 -12.75 -2.74
N GLY A 91 10.66 -13.26 -1.84
CA GLY A 91 11.83 -14.07 -2.19
C GLY A 91 13.00 -13.24 -2.76
N ILE A 92 13.01 -11.93 -2.52
CA ILE A 92 14.07 -11.02 -2.97
C ILE A 92 15.01 -10.75 -1.79
N THR A 93 16.27 -11.14 -1.94
CA THR A 93 17.32 -10.81 -0.96
C THR A 93 17.80 -9.39 -1.19
N TYR A 94 17.58 -8.52 -0.19
CA TYR A 94 18.16 -7.18 -0.19
C TYR A 94 19.61 -7.24 0.29
N VAL A 95 20.56 -6.90 -0.59
CA VAL A 95 21.99 -6.79 -0.26
C VAL A 95 22.36 -5.31 -0.26
N GLY A 96 21.96 -4.62 0.82
CA GLY A 96 22.33 -3.22 1.04
C GLY A 96 23.57 -3.10 1.92
N SER A 97 24.54 -2.32 1.49
CA SER A 97 25.65 -1.87 2.33
C SER A 97 25.17 -0.75 3.24
N TYR A 98 25.07 -1.01 4.54
CA TYR A 98 25.00 0.06 5.54
C TYR A 98 26.33 0.84 5.48
N ARG A 99 26.27 2.13 5.17
CA ARG A 99 27.31 3.12 5.48
C ARG A 99 26.79 4.02 6.57
#